data_AF-A0A7Y4XTM4-F1
#
_entry.id   AF-A0A7Y4XTM4-F1
#
_cell.length_a   1.000
_cell.length_b   1.000
_cell.length_c   1.000
_cell.angle_alpha   90.00
_cell.angle_beta   90.00
_cell.angle_gamma   90.00
#
_symmetry.space_group_name_H-M   'P 1'
#
loop_
_entity.id
_entity.type
_entity.pdbx_description
1 polymer ?
#
loop_
_entity_poly.entity_id
_entity_poly.type
_entity_poly.pdbx_seq_one_letter_code
_entity_poly.pdbx_strand_id
1 'polypeptide(L)'
;MNSISQFKNLEPLFRKVLPILFELLGNQPLDWLTIGKVTQRSLNKRRERIERTGGGIFVETSLVDVIMGIVLEKPHAKSMYLFIKRLLEELAQHLDDNEKTLIKDNIFGLLTNVDLKYLNHLGELCILNAIKKQLGYKLVATEFPRVTQEKEGSKIDFRFLIDATGSYLLVEVVSLHLPIDKKLDDAAIENILMQKIPTKLKTKGIQQRPDFYLAPILWGRKELIESFIDYYEKVKPTFQNTLIPSCFVAYHYGNDEIIHEFGSIDTILKDH
;
A
#
# COMPACT_ATOMS: atom_id res chain seq x y z
N MET A 1 -16.17 20.99 -23.81
CA MET A 1 -15.07 20.21 -23.19
C MET A 1 -13.89 21.15 -22.99
N ASN A 2 -13.82 21.79 -21.81
CA ASN A 2 -12.74 22.73 -21.53
C ASN A 2 -11.44 21.96 -21.25
N SER A 3 -10.50 22.13 -22.17
CA SER A 3 -9.05 22.19 -21.96
C SER A 3 -8.55 21.74 -20.58
N ILE A 4 -8.26 20.44 -20.43
CA ILE A 4 -7.30 19.95 -19.44
C ILE A 4 -5.90 20.35 -19.97
N SER A 5 -5.62 21.65 -19.94
CA SER A 5 -4.30 22.19 -20.24
C SER A 5 -3.45 22.10 -18.97
N GLN A 6 -2.50 21.17 -19.01
CA GLN A 6 -1.29 21.10 -18.19
C GLN A 6 -1.47 20.69 -16.72
N PHE A 7 -1.47 19.37 -16.45
CA PHE A 7 -1.15 18.81 -15.13
C PHE A 7 0.32 19.05 -14.73
N LYS A 8 0.87 20.25 -14.96
CA LYS A 8 2.28 20.56 -14.68
C LYS A 8 2.56 20.66 -13.19
N ASN A 9 1.59 21.14 -12.40
CA ASN A 9 1.68 21.18 -10.96
C ASN A 9 0.32 20.78 -10.35
N LEU A 10 0.30 19.65 -9.64
CA LEU A 10 -0.90 19.13 -8.98
C LEU A 10 -1.06 19.63 -7.54
N GLU A 11 -0.07 20.35 -7.00
CA GLU A 11 -0.08 20.79 -5.61
C GLU A 11 -1.34 21.57 -5.21
N PRO A 12 -1.82 22.58 -5.98
CA PRO A 12 -2.99 23.34 -5.55
C PRO A 12 -4.25 22.47 -5.47
N LEU A 13 -4.36 21.47 -6.36
CA LEU A 13 -5.46 20.51 -6.34
C LEU A 13 -5.42 19.65 -5.09
N PHE A 14 -4.25 19.08 -4.77
CA PHE A 14 -4.08 18.26 -3.58
C PHE A 14 -4.27 19.06 -2.30
N ARG A 15 -3.80 20.31 -2.22
CA ARG A 15 -4.04 21.17 -1.04
C ARG A 15 -5.52 21.40 -0.77
N LYS A 16 -6.32 21.49 -1.84
CA LYS A 16 -7.76 21.66 -1.75
C LYS A 16 -8.48 20.35 -1.37
N VAL A 17 -8.09 19.23 -2.00
CA VAL A 17 -8.86 17.96 -1.93
C VAL A 17 -8.35 17.03 -0.83
N LEU A 18 -7.06 17.06 -0.49
CA LEU A 18 -6.45 16.19 0.50
C LEU A 18 -5.47 17.01 1.38
N PRO A 19 -5.96 17.99 2.16
CA PRO A 19 -5.11 18.87 2.97
C PRO A 19 -4.28 18.10 4.01
N ILE A 20 -4.81 16.99 4.55
CA ILE A 20 -4.10 16.16 5.52
C ILE A 20 -2.75 15.63 5.00
N LEU A 21 -2.60 15.47 3.68
CA LEU A 21 -1.32 15.10 3.08
C LEU A 21 -0.21 16.10 3.46
N PHE A 22 -0.55 17.38 3.49
CA PHE A 22 0.39 18.46 3.81
C PHE A 22 0.61 18.60 5.32
N GLU A 23 -0.40 18.27 6.12
CA GLU A 23 -0.23 18.18 7.58
C GLU A 23 0.71 17.03 7.95
N LEU A 24 0.56 15.87 7.30
CA LEU A 24 1.43 14.72 7.48
C LEU A 24 2.88 15.01 7.09
N LEU A 25 3.10 15.69 5.96
CA LEU A 25 4.43 16.01 5.48
C LEU A 25 5.06 17.23 6.18
N GLY A 26 4.24 18.07 6.83
CA GLY A 26 4.66 19.33 7.41
C GLY A 26 5.32 20.24 6.36
N ASN A 27 6.53 20.72 6.65
CA ASN A 27 7.29 21.63 5.78
C ASN A 27 8.08 20.91 4.68
N GLN A 28 7.93 19.60 4.53
CA GLN A 28 8.73 18.85 3.57
C GLN A 28 8.26 19.06 2.14
N PRO A 29 9.13 19.54 1.23
CA PRO A 29 8.74 19.79 -0.15
C PRO A 29 8.63 18.47 -0.93
N LEU A 30 7.55 18.30 -1.69
CA LEU A 30 7.44 17.26 -2.73
C LEU A 30 7.77 17.83 -4.11
N ASP A 31 8.35 17.01 -4.98
CA ASP A 31 8.58 17.38 -6.38
C ASP A 31 7.28 17.24 -7.20
N TRP A 32 6.40 18.23 -7.04
CA TRP A 32 5.12 18.30 -7.74
C TRP A 32 5.24 18.40 -9.26
N LEU A 33 6.38 18.89 -9.76
CA LEU A 33 6.66 18.93 -11.20
C LEU A 33 6.87 17.52 -11.73
N THR A 34 7.60 16.68 -10.99
CA THR A 34 7.78 15.27 -11.36
C THR A 34 6.46 14.50 -11.26
N ILE A 35 5.70 14.69 -10.17
CA ILE A 35 4.37 14.06 -10.02
C ILE A 35 3.49 14.44 -11.21
N GLY A 36 3.38 15.73 -11.53
CA GLY A 36 2.59 16.20 -12.67
C GLY A 36 3.05 15.64 -14.03
N LYS A 37 4.37 15.60 -14.27
CA LYS A 37 4.94 15.00 -15.50
C LYS A 37 4.58 13.52 -15.63
N VAL A 38 4.67 12.74 -14.55
CA VAL A 38 4.36 11.31 -14.58
C VAL A 38 2.87 11.09 -14.82
N THR A 39 2.00 11.83 -14.13
CA THR A 39 0.55 11.81 -14.37
C THR A 39 0.23 12.14 -15.83
N GLN A 40 0.77 13.23 -16.37
CA GLN A 40 0.51 13.65 -17.74
C GLN A 40 0.95 12.59 -18.76
N ARG A 41 2.13 11.97 -18.55
CA ARG A 41 2.61 10.86 -19.39
C ARG A 41 1.64 9.68 -19.35
N SER A 42 1.13 9.32 -18.17
CA SER A 42 0.15 8.24 -18.02
C SER A 42 -1.13 8.52 -18.78
N LEU A 43 -1.69 9.73 -18.63
CA LEU A 43 -2.92 10.14 -19.30
C LEU A 43 -2.76 10.19 -20.83
N ASN A 44 -1.62 10.67 -21.33
CA ASN A 44 -1.33 10.66 -22.77
C ASN A 44 -1.30 9.23 -23.32
N LYS A 45 -0.63 8.29 -22.64
CA LYS A 45 -0.63 6.87 -23.02
C LYS A 45 -2.03 6.26 -23.04
N ARG A 46 -2.86 6.59 -22.05
CA ARG A 46 -4.26 6.13 -21.98
C ARG A 46 -5.08 6.67 -23.14
N ARG A 47 -4.93 7.95 -23.47
CA ARG A 47 -5.58 8.59 -24.61
C ARG A 47 -5.18 7.93 -25.94
N GLU A 48 -3.88 7.74 -26.18
CA GLU A 48 -3.38 7.04 -27.37
C GLU A 48 -3.99 5.63 -27.48
N ARG A 49 -4.13 4.92 -26.35
CA ARG A 49 -4.74 3.59 -26.34
C ARG A 49 -6.21 3.63 -26.71
N ILE A 50 -6.99 4.59 -26.18
CA ILE A 50 -8.41 4.79 -26.53
C ILE A 50 -8.56 5.09 -28.01
N GLU A 51 -7.74 6.00 -28.55
CA GLU A 51 -7.76 6.37 -29.97
C GLU A 51 -7.44 5.16 -30.87
N ARG A 52 -6.54 4.27 -30.44
CA ARG A 52 -6.22 3.02 -31.18
C ARG A 52 -7.30 1.95 -31.07
N THR A 53 -7.93 1.78 -29.90
CA THR A 53 -8.92 0.71 -29.68
C THR A 53 -10.32 1.08 -30.16
N GLY A 54 -10.59 2.37 -30.42
CA GLY A 54 -11.91 2.85 -30.85
C GLY A 54 -13.01 2.68 -29.79
N GLY A 55 -12.63 2.44 -28.53
CA GLY A 55 -13.53 2.08 -27.44
C GLY A 55 -12.92 2.31 -26.06
N GLY A 56 -13.70 1.99 -25.02
CA GLY A 56 -13.25 2.09 -23.63
C GLY A 56 -12.06 1.17 -23.33
N ILE A 57 -11.19 1.61 -22.43
CA ILE A 57 -10.04 0.82 -21.95
C ILE A 57 -10.19 0.53 -20.47
N PHE A 58 -9.75 -0.66 -20.04
CA PHE A 58 -9.51 -0.92 -18.63
C PHE A 58 -8.19 -0.29 -18.21
N VAL A 59 -8.25 0.43 -17.09
CA VAL A 59 -7.13 1.16 -16.51
C VAL A 59 -7.05 0.82 -15.03
N GLU A 60 -5.86 0.47 -14.57
CA GLU A 60 -5.57 0.35 -13.16
C GLU A 60 -5.59 1.73 -12.51
N THR A 61 -6.42 1.90 -11.47
CA THR A 61 -6.59 3.15 -10.75
C THR A 61 -5.34 3.51 -9.96
N SER A 62 -4.86 4.75 -10.10
CA SER A 62 -3.82 5.35 -9.24
C SER A 62 -4.43 6.30 -8.19
N LEU A 63 -3.64 6.76 -7.20
CA LEU A 63 -4.11 7.79 -6.27
C LEU A 63 -4.57 9.07 -6.99
N VAL A 64 -3.85 9.49 -8.03
CA VAL A 64 -4.24 10.68 -8.80
C VAL A 64 -5.60 10.47 -9.49
N ASP A 65 -5.90 9.26 -9.96
CA ASP A 65 -7.21 8.92 -10.53
C ASP A 65 -8.31 8.99 -9.47
N VAL A 66 -8.04 8.55 -8.24
CA VAL A 66 -8.98 8.69 -7.11
C VAL A 66 -9.26 10.17 -6.85
N ILE A 67 -8.22 11.01 -6.74
CA ILE A 67 -8.38 12.46 -6.50
C ILE A 67 -9.15 13.14 -7.62
N MET A 68 -8.83 12.83 -8.89
CA MET A 68 -9.59 13.34 -10.03
C MET A 68 -11.04 12.87 -10.01
N GLY A 69 -11.28 11.62 -9.60
CA GLY A 69 -12.62 11.08 -9.38
C GLY A 69 -13.43 11.88 -8.36
N ILE A 70 -12.82 12.29 -7.25
CA ILE A 70 -13.46 13.16 -6.25
C ILE A 70 -13.80 14.53 -6.84
N VAL A 71 -12.87 15.14 -7.57
CA VAL A 71 -13.07 16.45 -8.22
C VAL A 71 -14.20 16.41 -9.25
N LEU A 72 -14.36 15.27 -9.93
CA LEU A 72 -15.40 15.02 -10.92
C LEU A 72 -16.67 14.38 -10.32
N GLU A 73 -16.79 14.36 -8.99
CA GLU A 73 -17.93 13.83 -8.24
C GLU A 73 -18.31 12.39 -8.64
N LYS A 74 -17.30 11.55 -8.87
CA LYS A 74 -17.49 10.13 -9.22
C LYS A 74 -17.74 9.30 -7.96
N PRO A 75 -18.93 8.66 -7.81
CA PRO A 75 -19.29 7.94 -6.59
C PRO A 75 -18.28 6.85 -6.19
N HIS A 76 -17.76 6.11 -7.16
CA HIS A 76 -16.80 5.02 -6.93
C HIS A 76 -15.43 5.49 -6.38
N ALA A 77 -15.09 6.78 -6.49
CA ALA A 77 -13.83 7.30 -5.94
C ALA A 77 -13.94 7.66 -4.44
N LYS A 78 -15.16 7.90 -3.95
CA LYS A 78 -15.44 8.40 -2.59
C LYS A 78 -14.89 7.46 -1.52
N SER A 79 -15.22 6.18 -1.62
CA SER A 79 -14.83 5.18 -0.62
C SER A 79 -13.31 5.09 -0.48
N MET A 80 -12.60 4.94 -1.60
CA MET A 80 -11.15 4.77 -1.59
C MET A 80 -10.46 6.05 -1.11
N TYR A 81 -10.97 7.22 -1.50
CA TYR A 81 -10.49 8.50 -0.97
C TYR A 81 -10.65 8.59 0.54
N LEU A 82 -11.81 8.21 1.10
CA LEU A 82 -12.04 8.25 2.54
C LEU A 82 -11.10 7.32 3.30
N PHE A 83 -10.83 6.13 2.76
CA PHE A 83 -9.85 5.21 3.32
C PHE A 83 -8.44 5.82 3.36
N ILE A 84 -7.99 6.38 2.23
CA ILE A 84 -6.66 7.00 2.15
C ILE A 84 -6.58 8.22 3.07
N LYS A 85 -7.61 9.06 3.09
CA LYS A 85 -7.68 10.22 3.99
C LYS A 85 -7.54 9.78 5.45
N ARG A 86 -8.33 8.79 5.89
CA ARG A 86 -8.26 8.25 7.25
C ARG A 86 -6.87 7.71 7.58
N LEU A 87 -6.25 6.95 6.67
CA LEU A 87 -4.89 6.44 6.86
C LEU A 87 -3.88 7.58 7.07
N LEU A 88 -3.95 8.63 6.25
CA LEU A 88 -3.05 9.78 6.40
C LEU A 88 -3.31 10.56 7.69
N GLU A 89 -4.58 10.66 8.13
CA GLU A 89 -4.95 11.27 9.40
C GLU A 89 -4.36 10.50 10.59
N GLU A 90 -4.52 9.18 10.61
CA GLU A 90 -3.96 8.32 11.66
C GLU A 90 -2.43 8.39 11.68
N LEU A 91 -1.77 8.36 10.52
CA LEU A 91 -0.32 8.54 10.44
C LEU A 91 0.12 9.91 10.95
N ALA A 92 -0.61 10.99 10.63
CA ALA A 92 -0.27 12.34 11.07
C ALA A 92 -0.35 12.50 12.60
N GLN A 93 -1.25 11.74 13.24
CA GLN A 93 -1.43 11.69 14.68
C GLN A 93 -0.36 10.84 15.38
N HIS A 94 0.05 9.71 14.79
CA HIS A 94 0.93 8.75 15.47
C HIS A 94 2.43 8.93 15.18
N LEU A 95 2.80 9.63 14.10
CA LEU A 95 4.20 9.87 13.75
C LEU A 95 4.69 11.22 14.33
N ASP A 96 5.88 11.20 14.92
CA ASP A 96 6.60 12.44 15.27
C ASP A 96 7.16 13.14 14.00
N ASP A 97 7.63 14.37 14.16
CA ASP A 97 8.13 15.17 13.02
C ASP A 97 9.34 14.53 12.31
N ASN A 98 10.20 13.80 13.03
CA ASN A 98 11.30 13.07 12.40
C ASN A 98 10.77 11.85 11.64
N GLU A 99 9.85 11.10 12.23
CA GLU A 99 9.25 9.93 11.58
C GLU A 99 8.48 10.32 10.30
N LYS A 100 7.79 11.47 10.31
CA LYS A 100 7.15 12.07 9.14
C LYS A 100 8.15 12.35 8.01
N THR A 101 9.42 12.65 8.32
CA THR A 101 10.45 12.83 7.29
C THR A 101 10.87 11.54 6.61
N LEU A 102 10.82 10.43 7.34
CA LEU A 102 11.24 9.13 6.83
C LEU A 102 10.26 8.58 5.78
N ILE A 103 8.97 8.90 5.88
CA ILE A 103 7.93 8.35 4.99
C ILE A 103 7.70 9.18 3.73
N LYS A 104 8.43 10.28 3.55
CA LYS A 104 8.29 11.19 2.41
C LYS A 104 8.36 10.45 1.07
N ASP A 105 9.30 9.52 0.96
CA ASP A 105 9.51 8.76 -0.28
C ASP A 105 8.40 7.73 -0.51
N ASN A 106 7.82 7.14 0.53
CA ASN A 106 6.62 6.31 0.40
C ASN A 106 5.44 7.15 -0.13
N ILE A 107 5.24 8.36 0.40
CA ILE A 107 4.21 9.29 -0.07
C ILE A 107 4.45 9.73 -1.52
N PHE A 108 5.70 10.03 -1.87
CA PHE A 108 6.07 10.35 -3.24
C PHE A 108 5.84 9.17 -4.20
N GLY A 109 6.19 7.96 -3.79
CA GLY A 109 5.90 6.73 -4.51
C GLY A 109 4.40 6.50 -4.71
N LEU A 110 3.59 6.78 -3.70
CA LEU A 110 2.12 6.70 -3.77
C LEU A 110 1.54 7.66 -4.83
N LEU A 111 2.14 8.84 -5.00
CA LEU A 111 1.69 9.87 -5.94
C LEU A 111 2.20 9.67 -7.37
N THR A 112 3.37 9.04 -7.53
CA THR A 112 4.04 8.88 -8.83
C THR A 112 3.78 7.53 -9.50
N ASN A 113 3.45 6.47 -8.75
CA ASN A 113 3.10 5.19 -9.36
C ASN A 113 1.67 5.23 -9.92
N VAL A 114 1.56 5.13 -11.24
CA VAL A 114 0.32 5.35 -12.01
C VAL A 114 -0.36 4.03 -12.46
N ASP A 115 0.11 2.91 -11.92
CA ASP A 115 -0.38 1.53 -12.11
C ASP A 115 -0.61 0.91 -10.70
N LEU A 116 -0.96 -0.38 -10.62
CA LEU A 116 -1.18 -1.07 -9.32
C LEU A 116 0.03 -1.01 -8.36
N LYS A 117 1.22 -0.57 -8.79
CA LYS A 117 2.38 -0.45 -7.88
C LYS A 117 2.19 0.60 -6.79
N TYR A 118 1.27 1.56 -6.95
CA TYR A 118 0.94 2.48 -5.86
C TYR A 118 0.42 1.72 -4.62
N LEU A 119 -0.17 0.53 -4.80
CA LEU A 119 -0.62 -0.32 -3.71
C LEU A 119 0.52 -0.86 -2.86
N ASN A 120 1.75 -0.93 -3.38
CA ASN A 120 2.92 -1.28 -2.56
C ASN A 120 3.16 -0.22 -1.50
N HIS A 121 3.23 1.05 -1.91
CA HIS A 121 3.40 2.17 -0.99
C HIS A 121 2.19 2.37 -0.08
N LEU A 122 0.98 2.16 -0.60
CA LEU A 122 -0.22 2.20 0.24
C LEU A 122 -0.16 1.11 1.32
N GLY A 123 0.22 -0.11 0.94
CA GLY A 123 0.37 -1.24 1.85
C GLY A 123 1.46 -1.02 2.89
N GLU A 124 2.61 -0.48 2.49
CA GLU A 124 3.69 -0.05 3.39
C GLU A 124 3.18 0.93 4.45
N LEU A 125 2.45 1.97 4.02
CA LEU A 125 1.87 2.95 4.93
C LEU A 125 0.81 2.33 5.86
N CYS A 126 0.00 1.38 5.37
CA CYS A 126 -0.94 0.64 6.20
C CYS A 126 -0.24 -0.18 7.29
N ILE A 127 0.84 -0.90 6.95
CA ILE A 127 1.62 -1.69 7.93
C ILE A 127 2.31 -0.78 8.93
N LEU A 128 2.89 0.33 8.48
CA LEU A 128 3.45 1.33 9.37
C LEU A 128 2.40 1.83 10.37
N ASN A 129 1.23 2.23 9.88
CA ASN A 129 0.15 2.71 10.73
C ASN A 129 -0.31 1.65 11.74
N ALA A 130 -0.43 0.38 11.32
CA ALA A 130 -0.79 -0.72 12.21
C ALA A 130 0.24 -0.91 13.34
N ILE A 131 1.54 -0.93 13.01
CA ILE A 131 2.62 -1.05 14.00
C ILE A 131 2.61 0.15 14.95
N LYS A 132 2.46 1.37 14.44
CA LYS A 132 2.41 2.59 15.27
C LYS A 132 1.23 2.58 16.23
N LYS A 133 0.03 2.21 15.74
CA LYS A 133 -1.20 2.20 16.53
C LYS A 133 -1.23 1.11 17.60
N GLN A 134 -0.73 -0.09 17.27
CA GLN A 134 -0.82 -1.25 18.18
C GLN A 134 0.37 -1.37 19.13
N LEU A 135 1.58 -1.04 18.66
CA LEU A 135 2.82 -1.30 19.38
C LEU A 135 3.52 -0.02 19.84
N GLY A 136 3.23 1.13 19.22
CA GLY A 136 3.84 2.42 19.56
C GLY A 136 5.33 2.50 19.24
N TYR A 137 5.90 1.53 18.53
CA TYR A 137 7.34 1.48 18.24
C TYR A 137 7.78 2.69 17.41
N LYS A 138 9.01 3.15 17.65
CA LYS A 138 9.54 4.33 16.97
C LYS A 138 10.14 3.94 15.62
N LEU A 139 9.68 4.55 14.53
CA LEU A 139 10.28 4.41 13.21
C LEU A 139 11.64 5.13 13.19
N VAL A 140 12.69 4.41 12.86
CA VAL A 140 14.08 4.92 12.85
C VAL A 140 14.61 5.07 11.43
N ALA A 141 14.17 4.21 10.51
CA ALA A 141 14.53 4.32 9.10
C ALA A 141 13.47 3.66 8.21
N THR A 142 13.30 4.24 7.03
CA THR A 142 12.71 3.58 5.86
C THR A 142 13.82 3.13 4.92
N GLU A 143 13.56 2.15 4.05
CA GLU A 143 14.52 1.73 3.00
C GLU A 143 15.91 1.40 3.59
N PHE A 144 15.91 0.75 4.77
CA PHE A 144 17.07 0.54 5.61
C PHE A 144 18.06 -0.42 4.91
N PRO A 145 19.30 0.01 4.63
CA PRO A 145 20.28 -0.82 3.96
C PRO A 145 20.65 -1.98 4.86
N ARG A 146 20.40 -3.20 4.38
CA ARG A 146 20.83 -4.40 5.06
C ARG A 146 22.28 -4.66 4.71
N VAL A 147 23.17 -4.66 5.70
CA VAL A 147 24.55 -5.10 5.50
C VAL A 147 24.62 -6.59 5.80
N THR A 148 24.95 -7.41 4.79
CA THR A 148 25.41 -8.78 5.03
C THR A 148 26.93 -8.81 4.96
N GLN A 149 27.56 -9.84 5.53
CA GLN A 149 29.02 -9.94 5.60
C GLN A 149 29.73 -9.89 4.23
N GLU A 150 29.01 -10.04 3.12
CA GLU A 150 29.60 -10.20 1.79
C GLU A 150 29.19 -9.14 0.75
N LYS A 151 28.11 -8.36 0.95
CA LYS A 151 27.66 -7.29 0.03
C LYS A 151 26.78 -6.24 0.73
N GLU A 152 26.68 -5.04 0.15
CA GLU A 152 25.49 -4.21 0.35
C GLU A 152 24.27 -5.04 -0.03
N GLY A 153 23.48 -5.43 0.97
CA GLY A 153 22.27 -6.21 0.81
C GLY A 153 21.12 -5.31 0.36
N SER A 154 20.06 -5.97 -0.12
CA SER A 154 18.79 -5.32 -0.42
C SER A 154 18.25 -4.57 0.79
N LYS A 155 17.68 -3.38 0.54
CA LYS A 155 17.04 -2.56 1.57
C LYS A 155 15.83 -3.25 2.20
N ILE A 156 15.51 -2.92 3.44
CA ILE A 156 14.32 -3.36 4.18
C ILE A 156 13.40 -2.16 4.38
N ASP A 157 12.11 -2.34 4.12
CA ASP A 157 11.16 -1.21 4.07
C ASP A 157 11.14 -0.39 5.37
N PHE A 158 11.16 -1.05 6.54
CA PHE A 158 11.13 -0.38 7.84
C PHE A 158 12.10 -0.95 8.87
N ARG A 159 12.67 -0.03 9.66
CA ARG A 159 13.38 -0.32 10.91
C ARG A 159 12.74 0.44 12.06
N PHE A 160 12.28 -0.28 13.07
CA PHE A 160 11.70 0.27 14.29
C PHE A 160 12.60 0.04 15.51
N LEU A 161 12.61 0.97 16.44
CA LEU A 161 13.18 0.82 17.78
C LEU A 161 12.08 0.39 18.75
N ILE A 162 12.36 -0.67 19.49
CA ILE A 162 11.53 -1.15 20.60
C ILE A 162 12.08 -0.53 21.88
N ASP A 163 11.45 0.53 22.38
CA ASP A 163 11.96 1.30 23.53
C ASP A 163 12.17 0.43 24.78
N ALA A 164 11.28 -0.55 25.01
CA ALA A 164 11.35 -1.44 26.17
C ALA A 164 12.64 -2.27 26.25
N THR A 165 13.25 -2.61 25.11
CA THR A 165 14.42 -3.49 25.03
C THR A 165 15.64 -2.80 24.43
N GLY A 166 15.47 -1.62 23.82
CA GLY A 166 16.49 -0.96 22.99
C GLY A 166 16.82 -1.72 21.71
N SER A 167 16.09 -2.79 21.38
CA SER A 167 16.35 -3.63 20.20
C SER A 167 15.65 -3.08 18.96
N TYR A 168 16.04 -3.57 17.79
CA TYR A 168 15.43 -3.20 16.53
C TYR A 168 14.52 -4.29 15.96
N LEU A 169 13.37 -3.86 15.44
CA LEU A 169 12.50 -4.68 14.61
C LEU A 169 12.67 -4.26 13.16
N LEU A 170 13.03 -5.21 12.30
CA LEU A 170 13.09 -5.01 10.85
C LEU A 170 11.85 -5.63 10.20
N VAL A 171 11.17 -4.87 9.34
CA VAL A 171 9.94 -5.30 8.67
C VAL A 171 10.04 -5.05 7.17
N GLU A 172 9.83 -6.10 6.39
CA GLU A 172 9.72 -6.07 4.93
C GLU A 172 8.29 -6.38 4.53
N VAL A 173 7.66 -5.50 3.76
CA VAL A 173 6.30 -5.64 3.27
C VAL A 173 6.29 -6.41 1.95
N VAL A 174 5.31 -7.31 1.82
CA VAL A 174 5.12 -8.11 0.61
C VAL A 174 3.68 -8.01 0.13
N SER A 175 3.46 -7.24 -0.93
CA SER A 175 2.18 -7.20 -1.63
C SER A 175 1.93 -8.49 -2.41
N LEU A 176 0.80 -9.13 -2.12
CA LEU A 176 0.29 -10.32 -2.78
C LEU A 176 -1.01 -9.95 -3.52
N HIS A 177 -0.88 -9.62 -4.80
CA HIS A 177 -2.04 -9.37 -5.66
C HIS A 177 -2.68 -10.69 -6.08
N LEU A 178 -3.92 -10.91 -5.64
CA LEU A 178 -4.68 -12.13 -5.89
C LEU A 178 -5.33 -12.10 -7.28
N PRO A 179 -5.40 -13.24 -7.98
CA PRO A 179 -6.00 -13.31 -9.31
C PRO A 179 -7.51 -13.12 -9.23
N ILE A 180 -7.98 -11.95 -9.66
CA ILE A 180 -9.39 -11.52 -9.55
C ILE A 180 -10.34 -12.49 -10.27
N ASP A 181 -9.88 -13.17 -11.31
CA ASP A 181 -10.65 -14.04 -12.20
C ASP A 181 -10.73 -15.51 -11.76
N LYS A 182 -10.08 -15.90 -10.67
CA LYS A 182 -9.98 -17.30 -10.23
C LYS A 182 -10.62 -17.52 -8.88
N LYS A 183 -11.27 -18.67 -8.68
CA LYS A 183 -11.48 -19.21 -7.33
C LYS A 183 -10.17 -19.84 -6.84
N LEU A 184 -9.90 -19.71 -5.55
CA LEU A 184 -8.71 -20.27 -4.94
C LEU A 184 -9.13 -21.38 -3.97
N ASP A 185 -8.60 -22.58 -4.19
CA ASP A 185 -8.66 -23.67 -3.23
C ASP A 185 -7.41 -23.67 -2.34
N ASP A 186 -7.39 -24.54 -1.33
CA ASP A 186 -6.27 -24.65 -0.38
C ASP A 186 -4.92 -24.85 -1.09
N ALA A 187 -4.89 -25.68 -2.14
CA ALA A 187 -3.67 -25.97 -2.90
C ALA A 187 -3.19 -24.75 -3.71
N ALA A 188 -4.10 -23.98 -4.29
CA ALA A 188 -3.77 -22.74 -4.98
C ALA A 188 -3.24 -21.67 -4.01
N ILE A 189 -3.84 -21.54 -2.83
CA ILE A 189 -3.40 -20.62 -1.78
C ILE A 189 -2.01 -21.00 -1.28
N GLU A 190 -1.79 -22.29 -0.98
CA GLU A 190 -0.48 -22.80 -0.57
C GLU A 190 0.57 -22.51 -1.63
N ASN A 191 0.27 -22.76 -2.91
CA ASN A 191 1.17 -22.45 -4.01
C ASN A 191 1.50 -20.96 -4.12
N ILE A 192 0.53 -20.06 -3.92
CA ILE A 192 0.77 -18.61 -3.93
C ILE A 192 1.76 -18.24 -2.80
N LEU A 193 1.52 -18.73 -1.59
CA LEU A 193 2.37 -18.47 -0.42
C LEU A 193 3.79 -19.05 -0.62
N MET A 194 3.88 -20.32 -1.03
CA MET A 194 5.13 -21.05 -1.25
C MET A 194 5.94 -20.54 -2.44
N GLN A 195 5.32 -19.85 -3.40
CA GLN A 195 6.06 -19.19 -4.47
C GLN A 195 6.52 -17.80 -4.03
N LYS A 196 5.64 -16.98 -3.45
CA LYS A 196 5.91 -15.56 -3.22
C LYS A 196 6.82 -15.31 -2.04
N ILE A 197 6.60 -15.98 -0.91
CA ILE A 197 7.38 -15.78 0.32
C ILE A 197 8.84 -16.24 0.12
N PRO A 198 9.14 -17.48 -0.31
CA PRO A 198 10.50 -17.92 -0.57
C PRO A 198 11.20 -17.14 -1.68
N THR A 199 10.48 -16.75 -2.75
CA THR A 199 11.06 -15.93 -3.81
C THR A 199 11.50 -14.57 -3.27
N LYS A 200 10.67 -13.92 -2.44
CA LYS A 200 11.04 -12.64 -1.82
C LYS A 200 12.28 -12.81 -0.92
N LEU A 201 12.32 -13.83 -0.06
CA LEU A 201 13.50 -14.14 0.76
C LEU A 201 14.76 -14.33 -0.11
N LYS A 202 14.66 -15.12 -1.19
CA LYS A 202 15.76 -15.35 -2.12
C LYS A 202 16.22 -14.07 -2.80
N THR A 203 15.31 -13.19 -3.23
CA THR A 203 15.67 -11.89 -3.83
C THR A 203 16.39 -10.97 -2.84
N LYS A 204 16.16 -11.15 -1.54
CA LYS A 204 16.86 -10.43 -0.46
C LYS A 204 18.18 -11.11 -0.05
N GLY A 205 18.63 -12.13 -0.80
CA GLY A 205 19.86 -12.87 -0.52
C GLY A 205 19.77 -13.79 0.70
N ILE A 206 18.56 -14.10 1.16
CA ILE A 206 18.36 -14.94 2.34
C ILE A 206 18.40 -16.41 1.96
N GLN A 207 19.39 -17.11 2.51
CA GLN A 207 19.55 -18.55 2.36
C GLN A 207 19.17 -19.32 3.64
N GLN A 208 19.03 -18.64 4.78
CA GLN A 208 18.71 -19.22 6.09
C GLN A 208 17.63 -18.40 6.82
N ARG A 209 17.55 -18.49 8.16
CA ARG A 209 16.61 -17.72 8.97
C ARG A 209 16.77 -16.21 8.71
N PRO A 210 15.71 -15.50 8.26
CA PRO A 210 15.79 -14.05 8.06
C PRO A 210 15.98 -13.35 9.42
N ASP A 211 16.66 -12.21 9.43
CA ASP A 211 16.84 -11.29 10.57
C ASP A 211 15.77 -10.17 10.60
N PHE A 212 14.76 -10.30 9.74
CA PHE A 212 13.62 -9.40 9.64
C PHE A 212 12.32 -10.19 9.57
N TYR A 213 11.20 -9.50 9.77
CA TYR A 213 9.86 -10.04 9.61
C TYR A 213 9.30 -9.68 8.24
N LEU A 214 8.76 -10.66 7.54
CA LEU A 214 7.92 -10.44 6.37
C LEU A 214 6.50 -10.08 6.83
N ALA A 215 5.94 -9.01 6.29
CA ALA A 215 4.57 -8.57 6.49
C ALA A 215 3.79 -8.72 5.17
N PRO A 216 3.11 -9.86 4.92
CA PRO A 216 2.34 -10.06 3.72
C PRO A 216 1.07 -9.19 3.72
N ILE A 217 0.72 -8.63 2.56
CA ILE A 217 -0.53 -7.91 2.35
C ILE A 217 -1.28 -8.53 1.19
N LEU A 218 -2.49 -9.00 1.43
CA LEU A 218 -3.38 -9.53 0.40
C LEU A 218 -4.18 -8.40 -0.25
N TRP A 219 -4.08 -8.30 -1.57
CA TRP A 219 -4.89 -7.42 -2.41
C TRP A 219 -5.81 -8.27 -3.28
N GLY A 220 -7.10 -8.32 -2.97
CA GLY A 220 -8.06 -9.13 -3.70
C GLY A 220 -9.51 -8.72 -3.43
N ARG A 221 -10.44 -9.37 -4.13
CA ARG A 221 -11.87 -9.24 -3.84
C ARG A 221 -12.22 -9.99 -2.56
N LYS A 222 -13.34 -9.63 -1.93
CA LYS A 222 -13.79 -10.19 -0.65
C LYS A 222 -13.78 -11.72 -0.64
N GLU A 223 -14.27 -12.36 -1.70
CA GLU A 223 -14.38 -13.82 -1.79
C GLU A 223 -13.01 -14.51 -1.78
N LEU A 224 -11.98 -13.86 -2.33
CA LEU A 224 -10.61 -14.39 -2.30
C LEU A 224 -9.98 -14.23 -0.94
N ILE A 225 -10.28 -13.11 -0.25
CA ILE A 225 -9.82 -12.90 1.12
C ILE A 225 -10.48 -13.90 2.07
N GLU A 226 -11.77 -14.16 1.92
CA GLU A 226 -12.50 -15.22 2.65
C GLU A 226 -11.85 -16.59 2.44
N SER A 227 -11.48 -16.93 1.20
CA SER A 227 -10.77 -18.19 0.91
C SER A 227 -9.43 -18.30 1.65
N PHE A 228 -8.68 -17.20 1.76
CA PHE A 228 -7.44 -17.15 2.54
C PHE A 228 -7.71 -17.28 4.05
N ILE A 229 -8.78 -16.70 4.56
CA ILE A 229 -9.16 -16.81 5.98
C ILE A 229 -9.46 -18.27 6.32
N ASP A 230 -10.33 -18.92 5.54
CA ASP A 230 -10.68 -20.34 5.72
C ASP A 230 -9.43 -21.23 5.71
N TYR A 231 -8.52 -20.98 4.76
CA TYR A 231 -7.25 -21.70 4.66
C TYR A 231 -6.37 -21.51 5.92
N TYR A 232 -6.20 -20.28 6.41
CA TYR A 232 -5.39 -20.01 7.60
C TYR A 232 -6.00 -20.57 8.88
N GLU A 233 -7.33 -20.58 9.01
CA GLU A 233 -8.01 -21.19 10.16
C GLU A 233 -7.89 -22.72 10.16
N LYS A 234 -8.02 -23.34 8.98
CA LYS A 234 -7.96 -24.79 8.79
C LYS A 234 -6.53 -25.34 8.87
N VAL A 235 -5.62 -24.79 8.07
CA VAL A 235 -4.26 -25.33 7.85
C VAL A 235 -3.26 -24.78 8.86
N LYS A 236 -3.48 -23.55 9.35
CA LYS A 236 -2.56 -22.85 10.27
C LYS A 236 -1.11 -22.86 9.74
N PRO A 237 -0.89 -22.39 8.49
CA PRO A 237 0.43 -22.42 7.89
C PRO A 237 1.41 -21.60 8.71
N THR A 238 2.64 -22.09 8.84
CA THR A 238 3.70 -21.38 9.56
C THR A 238 4.89 -21.14 8.64
N PHE A 239 5.25 -19.87 8.50
CA PHE A 239 6.43 -19.43 7.76
C PHE A 239 7.37 -18.70 8.72
N GLN A 240 8.65 -19.00 8.63
CA GLN A 240 9.64 -18.43 9.54
C GLN A 240 9.68 -16.89 9.41
N ASN A 241 9.59 -16.20 10.55
CA ASN A 241 9.55 -14.73 10.66
C ASN A 241 8.62 -14.09 9.60
N THR A 242 7.46 -14.68 9.40
CA THR A 242 6.42 -14.11 8.55
C THR A 242 5.21 -13.86 9.43
N LEU A 243 4.72 -12.62 9.42
CA LEU A 243 3.52 -12.24 10.16
C LEU A 243 2.29 -12.88 9.49
N ILE A 244 1.22 -13.00 10.27
CA ILE A 244 -0.11 -13.29 9.71
C ILE A 244 -0.40 -12.21 8.65
N PRO A 245 -0.86 -12.58 7.45
CA PRO A 245 -1.14 -11.61 6.41
C PRO A 245 -2.13 -10.54 6.88
N SER A 246 -1.84 -9.29 6.52
CA SER A 246 -2.87 -8.26 6.48
C SER A 246 -3.59 -8.31 5.12
N CYS A 247 -4.75 -7.70 5.02
CA CYS A 247 -5.48 -7.59 3.77
C CYS A 247 -6.23 -6.28 3.66
N PHE A 248 -6.52 -5.91 2.42
CA PHE A 248 -7.46 -4.86 2.09
C PHE A 248 -8.76 -5.48 1.62
N VAL A 249 -9.89 -5.05 2.18
CA VAL A 249 -11.21 -5.53 1.80
C VAL A 249 -12.14 -4.35 1.53
N ALA A 250 -13.02 -4.52 0.54
CA ALA A 250 -14.12 -3.63 0.26
C ALA A 250 -15.44 -4.31 0.64
N TYR A 251 -16.25 -3.67 1.47
CA TYR A 251 -17.57 -4.13 1.91
C TYR A 251 -18.66 -3.21 1.38
N HIS A 252 -19.84 -3.76 1.18
CA HIS A 252 -21.06 -2.96 1.07
C HIS A 252 -21.68 -2.83 2.46
N TYR A 253 -21.90 -1.60 2.92
CA TYR A 253 -22.55 -1.31 4.21
C TYR A 253 -23.86 -0.59 3.96
N GLY A 254 -24.98 -1.17 4.40
CA GLY A 254 -26.31 -0.56 4.26
C GLY A 254 -26.62 -0.15 2.81
N ASN A 255 -27.12 1.08 2.62
CA ASN A 255 -27.62 1.71 1.37
C ASN A 255 -26.59 1.78 0.21
N ASP A 256 -26.02 0.65 -0.21
CA ASP A 256 -25.03 0.50 -1.30
C ASP A 256 -23.71 1.27 -1.11
N GLU A 257 -23.40 1.79 0.09
CA GLU A 257 -22.13 2.47 0.34
C GLU A 257 -20.98 1.47 0.46
N ILE A 258 -19.91 1.70 -0.29
CA ILE A 258 -18.70 0.88 -0.24
C ILE A 258 -17.78 1.42 0.86
N ILE A 259 -17.37 0.57 1.79
CA ILE A 259 -16.37 0.87 2.81
C ILE A 259 -15.12 0.05 2.51
N HIS A 260 -13.95 0.70 2.58
CA HIS A 260 -12.67 0.02 2.49
C HIS A 260 -12.00 -0.05 3.85
N GLU A 261 -11.46 -1.21 4.15
CA GLU A 261 -10.76 -1.49 5.39
C GLU A 261 -9.44 -2.22 5.15
N PHE A 262 -8.56 -2.08 6.13
CA PHE A 262 -7.29 -2.77 6.19
C PHE A 262 -7.12 -3.35 7.59
N GLY A 263 -6.76 -4.62 7.67
CA GLY A 263 -6.64 -5.34 8.93
C GLY A 263 -5.97 -6.69 8.73
N SER A 264 -5.70 -7.39 9.83
CA SER A 264 -5.18 -8.75 9.77
C SER A 264 -6.28 -9.72 9.36
N ILE A 265 -5.96 -10.74 8.56
CA ILE A 265 -6.97 -11.68 8.03
C ILE A 265 -7.76 -12.39 9.14
N ASP A 266 -7.16 -12.54 10.33
CA ASP A 266 -7.77 -13.19 11.49
C ASP A 266 -8.78 -12.31 12.25
N THR A 267 -8.86 -11.02 11.94
CA THR A 267 -9.68 -10.04 12.68
C THR A 267 -10.61 -9.24 11.78
N ILE A 268 -10.22 -8.99 10.53
CA ILE A 268 -10.90 -8.04 9.63
C ILE A 268 -12.37 -8.41 9.29
N LEU A 269 -12.76 -9.68 9.41
CA LEU A 269 -14.14 -10.15 9.16
C LEU A 269 -14.92 -10.47 10.43
N LYS A 270 -14.34 -10.30 11.62
CA LYS A 270 -15.01 -10.68 12.88
C LYS A 270 -15.93 -9.59 13.44
N ASP A 271 -15.75 -8.34 12.99
CA ASP A 271 -16.45 -7.17 13.51
C ASP A 271 -17.57 -6.64 12.59
N HIS A 272 -17.94 -7.37 11.52
CA HIS A 272 -18.97 -6.99 10.53
C HIS A 272 -20.05 -8.05 10.31
#